data_AF-X5P3W8-F1
#
_entry.id   AF-X5P3W8-F1
#
_cell.length_a   1.000
_cell.length_b   1.000
_cell.length_c   1.000
_cell.angle_alpha   90.00
_cell.angle_beta   90.00
_cell.angle_gamma   90.00
#
_symmetry.space_group_name_H-M   'P 1'
#
loop_
_entity.id
_entity.type
_entity.pdbx_description
1 polymer ?
#
loop_
_entity_poly.entity_id
_entity_poly.type
_entity_poly.pdbx_seq_one_letter_code
_entity_poly.pdbx_strand_id
1 'polypeptide(L)'
;MLAREGWSRGSALYVDPRVDALCGEFHVEIVPKGRYPKEGQTRAVGSIRRLIDNHGAEHARLVLCVLAEGRGEPRAHRRKQPDAVSDLLLAGPDLVEQGMAAVLEVFDAIPLGAYMAIVNELRGRVHQGHALAGILTGASGRAR
;
A
#
# COMPACT_ATOMS: atom_id res chain seq x y z
N MET A 1 16.83 40.74 7.90
CA MET A 1 15.48 40.92 7.32
C MET A 1 15.14 39.63 6.57
N LEU A 2 14.60 38.63 7.28
CA LEU A 2 14.13 37.38 6.67
C LEU A 2 12.62 37.33 6.84
N ALA A 3 11.93 37.48 5.71
CA ALA A 3 10.48 37.55 5.64
C ALA A 3 9.89 36.22 6.10
N ARG A 4 8.98 36.34 7.07
CA ARG A 4 8.03 35.31 7.49
C ARG A 4 6.93 35.29 6.43
N GLU A 5 7.09 34.46 5.41
CA GLU A 5 5.97 34.07 4.54
C GLU A 5 5.30 32.87 5.24
N GLY A 6 4.03 32.88 5.62
CA GLY A 6 2.87 33.42 4.93
C GLY A 6 1.87 32.28 4.85
N TRP A 7 1.37 31.84 6.01
CA TRP A 7 0.42 30.73 6.16
C TRP A 7 -0.91 31.10 5.49
N SER A 8 -1.16 30.55 4.30
CA SER A 8 -2.47 30.60 3.65
C SER A 8 -3.27 29.33 3.91
N ARG A 9 -4.48 29.52 4.44
CA ARG A 9 -5.46 28.47 4.73
C ARG A 9 -6.03 27.90 3.42
N GLY A 10 -5.50 26.75 3.03
CA GLY A 10 -5.96 25.89 1.95
C GLY A 10 -4.99 24.72 1.86
N SER A 11 -5.23 23.67 2.64
CA SER A 11 -4.24 22.66 3.05
C SER A 11 -3.64 21.85 1.89
N ALA A 12 -2.58 22.38 1.27
CA ALA A 12 -1.58 21.58 0.59
C ALA A 12 -0.86 20.75 1.66
N LEU A 13 -1.14 19.45 1.70
CA LEU A 13 -0.39 18.50 2.51
C LEU A 13 1.08 18.58 2.05
N TYR A 14 2.01 18.89 2.95
CA TYR A 14 3.42 18.62 2.70
C TYR A 14 3.56 17.10 2.53
N VAL A 15 3.70 16.66 1.29
CA VAL A 15 3.96 15.26 0.94
C VAL A 15 5.47 15.09 0.86
N ASP A 16 5.98 14.00 1.45
CA ASP A 16 7.39 13.63 1.33
C ASP A 16 7.75 13.49 -0.17
N PRO A 17 8.78 14.19 -0.68
CA PRO A 17 9.13 14.16 -2.11
C PRO A 17 9.38 12.74 -2.65
N ARG A 18 9.86 11.81 -1.81
CA ARG A 18 10.06 10.41 -2.19
C ARG A 18 8.73 9.70 -2.46
N VAL A 19 7.71 10.02 -1.66
CA VAL A 19 6.36 9.48 -1.84
C VAL A 19 5.70 10.10 -3.07
N ASP A 20 5.87 11.40 -3.28
CA ASP A 20 5.34 12.09 -4.45
C ASP A 20 5.93 11.52 -5.76
N ALA A 21 7.25 11.37 -5.81
CA ALA A 21 7.95 10.78 -6.95
C ALA A 21 7.49 9.35 -7.25
N LEU A 22 7.41 8.49 -6.22
CA LEU A 22 6.95 7.10 -6.38
C LEU A 22 5.50 7.01 -6.84
N CYS A 23 4.60 7.83 -6.28
CA CYS A 23 3.21 7.88 -6.75
C CYS A 23 3.12 8.37 -8.20
N GLY A 24 3.93 9.37 -8.56
CA GLY A 24 4.01 9.90 -9.93
C GLY A 24 4.46 8.86 -10.96
N GLU A 25 5.40 7.98 -10.59
CA GLU A 25 5.90 6.88 -11.43
C GLU A 25 4.79 5.95 -11.91
N PHE A 26 3.80 5.68 -11.05
CA PHE A 26 2.67 4.79 -11.35
C PHE A 26 1.37 5.55 -11.67
N HIS A 27 1.45 6.85 -11.98
CA HIS A 27 0.30 7.71 -12.27
C HIS A 27 -0.78 7.71 -11.17
N VAL A 28 -0.37 7.61 -9.89
CA VAL A 28 -1.27 7.61 -8.74
C VAL A 28 -1.43 9.02 -8.16
N GLU A 29 -2.65 9.57 -8.22
CA GLU A 29 -2.98 10.89 -7.63
C GLU A 29 -3.08 10.81 -6.10
N ILE A 30 -2.32 11.64 -5.39
CA ILE A 30 -2.44 11.76 -3.94
C ILE A 30 -3.64 12.66 -3.59
N VAL A 31 -4.62 12.11 -2.87
CA VAL A 31 -5.81 12.85 -2.41
C VAL A 31 -5.80 13.14 -0.91
N PRO A 32 -6.46 14.23 -0.46
CA PRO A 32 -6.55 14.57 0.96
C PRO A 32 -7.21 13.48 1.81
N LYS A 33 -6.86 13.43 3.10
CA LYS A 33 -7.36 12.43 4.07
C LYS A 33 -8.90 12.33 4.12
N GLY A 34 -9.60 13.46 3.98
CA GLY A 34 -11.06 13.56 4.05
C GLY A 34 -11.79 13.13 2.77
N ARG A 35 -11.08 12.90 1.66
CA ARG A 35 -11.65 12.44 0.39
C ARG A 35 -11.55 10.91 0.31
N TYR A 36 -12.60 10.28 -0.21
CA TYR A 36 -12.54 8.87 -0.57
C TYR A 36 -11.75 8.73 -1.87
N PRO A 37 -10.67 7.92 -1.90
CA PRO A 37 -9.86 7.75 -3.10
C PRO A 37 -10.64 6.98 -4.17
N LYS A 38 -10.59 7.47 -5.41
CA LYS A 38 -11.08 6.75 -6.59
C LYS A 38 -9.96 5.87 -7.17
N GLU A 39 -10.28 5.16 -8.24
CA GLU A 39 -9.27 4.47 -9.06
C GLU A 39 -8.17 5.43 -9.51
N GLY A 40 -6.92 4.96 -9.50
CA GLY A 40 -5.75 5.80 -9.76
C GLY A 40 -5.46 6.86 -8.68
N GLN A 41 -6.13 6.81 -7.52
CA GLN A 41 -5.91 7.76 -6.42
C GLN A 41 -5.51 7.04 -5.14
N THR A 42 -4.71 7.70 -4.29
CA THR A 42 -4.31 7.20 -2.97
C THR A 42 -4.37 8.27 -1.90
N ARG A 43 -4.67 7.85 -0.67
CA ARG A 43 -4.48 8.66 0.55
C ARG A 43 -3.52 8.01 1.55
N ALA A 44 -2.81 6.97 1.10
CA ALA A 44 -1.95 6.12 1.91
C ALA A 44 -0.53 6.67 2.05
N VAL A 45 -0.35 8.00 1.97
CA VAL A 45 0.96 8.69 2.02
C VAL A 45 1.80 8.24 3.21
N GLY A 46 1.20 8.12 4.39
CA GLY A 46 1.90 7.70 5.61
C GLY A 46 2.29 6.21 5.64
N SER A 47 1.60 5.36 4.86
CA SER A 47 1.99 3.95 4.72
C SER A 47 3.15 3.83 3.73
N ILE A 48 3.06 4.51 2.58
CA ILE A 48 4.13 4.52 1.57
C ILE A 48 5.43 5.07 2.16
N ARG A 49 5.37 6.19 2.89
CA ARG A 49 6.53 6.73 3.61
C ARG A 49 7.17 5.70 4.55
N ARG A 50 6.34 4.97 5.31
CA ARG A 50 6.81 3.95 6.25
C ARG A 50 7.47 2.78 5.54
N LEU A 51 6.96 2.36 4.38
CA LEU A 51 7.59 1.34 3.56
C LEU A 51 8.99 1.77 3.11
N ILE A 52 9.13 3.02 2.63
CA ILE A 52 10.43 3.58 2.25
C ILE A 52 11.37 3.60 3.45
N ASP A 53 10.90 4.10 4.60
CA ASP A 53 11.74 4.25 5.80
C ASP A 53 12.16 2.88 6.38
N ASN A 54 11.34 1.83 6.26
CA ASN A 54 11.61 0.50 6.81
C ASN A 54 12.35 -0.45 5.86
N HIS A 55 12.05 -0.39 4.56
CA HIS A 55 12.48 -1.39 3.57
C HIS A 55 13.18 -0.77 2.35
N GLY A 56 13.28 0.56 2.28
CA GLY A 56 13.89 1.26 1.16
C GLY A 56 12.93 1.57 0.00
N ALA A 57 13.38 2.46 -0.89
CA ALA A 57 12.57 2.96 -1.99
C ALA A 57 12.25 1.88 -3.05
N GLU A 58 13.18 0.96 -3.32
CA GLU A 58 12.96 -0.12 -4.29
C GLU A 58 11.87 -1.10 -3.83
N HIS A 59 11.85 -1.44 -2.55
CA HIS A 59 10.76 -2.26 -1.99
C HIS A 59 9.41 -1.55 -2.10
N ALA A 60 9.37 -0.25 -1.76
CA ALA A 60 8.17 0.55 -1.91
C ALA A 60 7.70 0.67 -3.37
N ARG A 61 8.64 0.74 -4.32
CA ARG A 61 8.36 0.71 -5.77
C ARG A 61 7.72 -0.60 -6.20
N LEU A 62 8.27 -1.74 -5.77
CA LEU A 62 7.69 -3.06 -6.06
C LEU A 62 6.27 -3.18 -5.50
N VAL A 63 6.05 -2.72 -4.27
CA VAL A 63 4.71 -2.69 -3.66
C VAL A 63 3.73 -1.87 -4.50
N LEU A 64 4.13 -0.68 -4.95
CA LEU A 64 3.26 0.18 -5.76
C LEU A 64 3.02 -0.40 -7.16
N CYS A 65 4.02 -1.04 -7.77
CA CYS A 65 3.88 -1.77 -9.03
C CYS A 65 2.79 -2.84 -8.93
N VAL A 66 2.85 -3.69 -7.89
CA VAL A 66 1.83 -4.74 -7.67
C VAL A 66 0.44 -4.13 -7.47
N LEU A 67 0.32 -3.02 -6.75
CA LEU A 67 -0.96 -2.34 -6.55
C LEU A 67 -1.50 -1.65 -7.81
N ALA A 68 -0.63 -1.17 -8.69
CA ALA A 68 -1.01 -0.51 -9.93
C ALA A 68 -1.41 -1.51 -11.02
N GLU A 69 -0.69 -2.63 -11.11
CA GLU A 69 -0.86 -3.66 -12.16
C GLU A 69 -1.83 -4.78 -11.75
N GLY A 70 -2.03 -4.99 -10.45
CA GLY A 70 -2.91 -6.03 -9.91
C GLY A 70 -4.35 -5.87 -10.36
N ARG A 71 -4.96 -6.99 -10.78
CA ARG A 71 -6.33 -7.07 -11.29
C ARG A 71 -7.34 -7.53 -10.22
N GLY A 72 -6.89 -7.84 -9.00
CA GLY A 72 -7.71 -8.22 -7.87
C GLY A 72 -8.81 -7.21 -7.45
N GLU A 73 -9.71 -7.66 -6.57
CA GLU A 73 -10.90 -6.94 -6.08
C GLU A 73 -10.65 -5.48 -5.60
N PRO A 74 -11.67 -4.60 -5.66
CA PRO A 74 -11.60 -3.29 -6.27
C PRO A 74 -10.51 -2.33 -5.74
N ARG A 75 -9.60 -1.99 -6.67
CA ARG A 75 -8.85 -0.76 -7.07
C ARG A 75 -8.85 0.53 -6.22
N ALA A 76 -9.68 0.65 -5.18
CA ALA A 76 -9.61 1.78 -4.27
C ALA A 76 -8.49 1.53 -3.26
N HIS A 77 -7.34 2.19 -3.45
CA HIS A 77 -6.19 2.18 -2.54
C HIS A 77 -6.63 2.45 -1.10
N ARG A 78 -6.91 1.38 -0.35
CA ARG A 78 -7.21 1.45 1.07
C ARG A 78 -5.88 1.59 1.82
N ARG A 79 -5.90 2.34 2.92
CA ARG A 79 -4.73 2.67 3.76
C ARG A 79 -3.83 1.48 4.15
N LYS A 80 -4.32 0.25 4.05
CA LYS A 80 -3.65 -0.98 4.51
C LYS A 80 -3.17 -1.90 3.38
N GLN A 81 -3.56 -1.64 2.14
CA GLN A 81 -3.12 -2.46 1.01
C GLN A 81 -1.61 -2.41 0.77
N PRO A 82 -0.90 -1.26 0.90
CA PRO A 82 0.55 -1.24 0.79
C PRO A 82 1.26 -2.11 1.84
N ASP A 83 0.77 -2.09 3.08
CA ASP A 83 1.31 -2.93 4.16
C ASP A 83 1.13 -4.43 3.81
N ALA A 84 -0.05 -4.79 3.31
CA ALA A 84 -0.40 -6.16 2.94
C ALA A 84 0.46 -6.73 1.79
N VAL A 85 0.67 -5.94 0.74
CA VAL A 85 1.54 -6.31 -0.39
C VAL A 85 2.99 -6.40 0.06
N SER A 86 3.43 -5.48 0.93
CA SER A 86 4.76 -5.57 1.53
C SER A 86 4.96 -6.87 2.27
N ASP A 87 3.98 -7.30 3.08
CA ASP A 87 4.05 -8.57 3.81
C ASP A 87 4.12 -9.78 2.86
N LEU A 88 3.35 -9.76 1.75
CA LEU A 88 3.40 -10.79 0.72
C LEU A 88 4.80 -10.90 0.10
N LEU A 89 5.39 -9.77 -0.31
CA LEU A 89 6.72 -9.73 -0.91
C LEU A 89 7.81 -10.19 0.07
N LEU A 90 7.70 -9.81 1.34
CA LEU A 90 8.66 -10.20 2.39
C LEU A 90 8.53 -11.68 2.77
N ALA A 91 7.32 -12.25 2.73
CA ALA A 91 7.08 -13.65 3.05
C ALA A 91 7.38 -14.60 1.89
N GLY A 92 7.45 -14.09 0.65
CA GLY A 92 7.66 -14.87 -0.56
C GLY A 92 8.87 -14.42 -1.40
N PRO A 93 10.11 -14.42 -0.87
CA PRO A 93 11.29 -14.08 -1.66
C PRO A 93 11.41 -14.98 -2.91
N ASP A 94 11.09 -16.27 -2.79
CA ASP A 94 11.04 -17.22 -3.92
C ASP A 94 10.11 -16.73 -5.06
N LEU A 95 8.98 -16.09 -4.72
CA LEU A 95 8.03 -15.55 -5.72
C LEU A 95 8.62 -14.33 -6.42
N VAL A 96 9.35 -13.48 -5.68
CA VAL A 96 10.02 -12.31 -6.25
C VAL A 96 11.14 -12.76 -7.20
N GLU A 97 11.88 -13.81 -6.86
CA GLU A 97 12.91 -14.41 -7.71
C GLU A 97 12.33 -15.03 -9.00
N GLN A 98 11.13 -15.62 -8.92
CA GLN A 98 10.39 -16.12 -10.09
C GLN A 98 9.85 -14.99 -10.99
N GLY A 99 9.89 -13.76 -10.51
CA GLY A 99 9.52 -12.57 -11.26
C GLY A 99 8.12 -12.03 -10.93
N MET A 100 7.85 -10.82 -11.43
CA MET A 100 6.65 -10.06 -11.04
C MET A 100 5.34 -10.67 -11.51
N ALA A 101 5.36 -11.49 -12.57
CA ALA A 101 4.19 -12.23 -13.01
C ALA A 101 3.69 -13.20 -11.93
N ALA A 102 4.59 -13.97 -11.29
CA ALA A 102 4.23 -14.90 -10.22
C ALA A 102 3.67 -14.17 -9.00
N VAL A 103 4.26 -13.02 -8.65
CA VAL A 103 3.75 -12.15 -7.58
C VAL A 103 2.33 -11.66 -7.89
N LEU A 104 2.09 -11.19 -9.11
CA LEU A 104 0.77 -10.70 -9.54
C LEU A 104 -0.27 -11.81 -9.57
N GLU A 105 0.07 -13.01 -10.05
CA GLU A 105 -0.83 -14.17 -10.04
C GLU A 105 -1.28 -14.52 -8.62
N VAL A 106 -0.34 -14.58 -7.67
CA VAL A 106 -0.66 -14.83 -6.26
C VAL A 106 -1.49 -13.68 -5.68
N PHE A 107 -1.12 -12.44 -5.97
CA PHE A 107 -1.85 -11.26 -5.50
C PHE A 107 -3.30 -11.23 -6.02
N ASP A 108 -3.51 -11.54 -7.29
CA ASP A 108 -4.83 -11.55 -7.93
C ASP A 108 -5.71 -12.71 -7.46
N ALA A 109 -5.09 -13.84 -7.06
CA ALA A 109 -5.79 -14.96 -6.45
C ALA A 109 -6.24 -14.69 -5.00
N ILE A 110 -5.63 -13.71 -4.32
CA ILE A 110 -5.98 -13.38 -2.93
C ILE A 110 -7.33 -12.65 -2.89
N PRO A 111 -8.34 -13.16 -2.15
CA PRO A 111 -9.61 -12.46 -1.96
C PRO A 111 -9.45 -11.33 -0.94
N LEU A 112 -8.67 -10.30 -1.32
CA LEU A 112 -8.23 -9.22 -0.43
C LEU A 112 -9.41 -8.46 0.18
N GLY A 113 -10.50 -8.27 -0.57
CA GLY A 113 -11.74 -7.66 -0.06
C GLY A 113 -12.33 -8.41 1.12
N ALA A 114 -12.43 -9.74 1.03
CA ALA A 114 -12.93 -10.60 2.09
C ALA A 114 -12.01 -10.60 3.32
N TYR A 115 -10.69 -10.66 3.11
CA TYR A 115 -9.72 -10.60 4.22
C TYR A 115 -9.75 -9.24 4.91
N MET A 116 -9.87 -8.15 4.16
CA MET A 116 -10.04 -6.83 4.72
C MET A 116 -11.36 -6.69 5.50
N ALA A 117 -12.44 -7.35 5.09
CA ALA A 117 -13.70 -7.36 5.85
C ALA A 117 -13.50 -8.02 7.22
N ILE A 118 -12.87 -9.20 7.25
CA ILE A 118 -12.52 -9.93 8.48
C ILE A 118 -11.61 -9.06 9.38
N VAL A 119 -10.55 -8.48 8.82
CA VAL A 119 -9.64 -7.59 9.57
C VAL A 119 -10.36 -6.37 10.13
N ASN A 120 -11.42 -5.90 9.46
CA ASN A 120 -12.21 -4.78 9.95
C ASN A 120 -13.08 -5.15 11.15
N GLU A 121 -13.56 -6.39 11.24
CA GLU A 121 -14.26 -6.91 12.43
C GLU A 121 -13.35 -7.01 13.66
N LEU A 122 -12.04 -7.15 13.44
CA LEU A 122 -11.04 -7.19 14.51
C LEU A 122 -10.58 -5.78 14.96
N ARG A 123 -11.17 -4.72 14.41
CA ARG A 123 -10.85 -3.34 14.78
C ARG A 123 -11.06 -3.10 16.27
N GLY A 124 -10.05 -2.51 16.92
CA GLY A 124 -10.07 -2.22 18.35
C GLY A 124 -9.67 -3.41 19.24
N ARG A 125 -9.51 -4.61 18.66
CA ARG A 125 -9.00 -5.81 19.36
C ARG A 125 -7.55 -6.12 19.01
N VAL A 126 -7.18 -5.99 17.73
CA VAL A 126 -5.81 -6.23 17.24
C VAL A 126 -5.37 -5.14 16.28
N HIS A 127 -4.05 -5.01 16.11
CA HIS A 127 -3.52 -4.14 15.07
C HIS A 127 -3.85 -4.72 13.69
N GLN A 128 -4.66 -4.00 12.92
CA GLN A 128 -5.20 -4.47 11.63
C GLN A 128 -4.11 -4.87 10.62
N GLY A 129 -2.94 -4.23 10.67
CA GLY A 129 -1.80 -4.62 9.85
C GLY A 129 -1.33 -6.03 10.16
N HIS A 130 -1.18 -6.38 11.45
CA HIS A 130 -0.72 -7.71 11.86
C HIS A 130 -1.77 -8.79 11.57
N ALA A 131 -3.06 -8.46 11.69
CA ALA A 131 -4.12 -9.39 11.34
C ALA A 131 -4.13 -9.71 9.84
N LEU A 132 -3.95 -8.70 8.98
CA LEU A 132 -3.86 -8.89 7.54
C LEU A 132 -2.60 -9.66 7.15
N ALA A 133 -1.45 -9.28 7.72
CA ALA A 133 -0.18 -10.00 7.56
C ALA A 133 -0.32 -11.49 7.90
N GLY A 134 -0.90 -11.80 9.06
CA GLY A 134 -1.11 -13.18 9.51
C GLY A 134 -2.02 -13.98 8.59
N ILE A 135 -3.08 -13.38 8.05
CA ILE A 135 -3.97 -14.04 7.08
C ILE A 135 -3.21 -14.32 5.77
N LEU A 136 -2.44 -13.35 5.26
CA LEU A 136 -1.71 -13.50 4.00
C LEU A 136 -0.60 -14.56 4.10
N THR A 137 0.21 -14.52 5.16
CA THR A 137 1.24 -15.54 5.41
C THR A 137 0.63 -16.91 5.68
N GLY A 138 -0.51 -16.99 6.37
CA GLY A 138 -1.23 -18.24 6.62
C GLY A 138 -1.97 -18.81 5.41
N ALA A 139 -2.25 -17.98 4.39
CA ALA A 139 -2.81 -18.39 3.11
C ALA A 139 -1.71 -18.88 2.16
N SER A 140 -0.57 -18.18 2.09
CA SER A 140 0.58 -18.57 1.25
C SER A 140 1.28 -19.84 1.76
N GLY A 141 1.29 -20.08 3.07
CA GLY A 141 1.83 -21.32 3.66
C GLY A 141 1.01 -22.59 3.40
N ARG A 142 -0.24 -22.47 2.90
CA ARG A 142 -1.11 -23.61 2.56
C ARG A 142 -1.11 -23.98 1.07
N ALA A 143 -0.43 -23.20 0.24
CA ALA A 143 -0.31 -23.44 -1.20
C ALA A 143 0.97 -24.20 -1.59
N ARG A 144 1.73 -24.73 -0.62
CA ARG A 144 2.87 -25.63 -0.83
C ARG A 144 2.48 -27.09 -0.61
#